data_AF-A0A538C669-F1
#
_entry.id   AF-A0A538C669-F1
#
_cell.length_a   1.000
_cell.length_b   1.000
_cell.length_c   1.000
_cell.angle_alpha   90.00
_cell.angle_beta   90.00
_cell.angle_gamma   90.00
#
_symmetry.space_group_name_H-M   'P 1'
#
loop_
_entity.id
_entity.type
_entity.pdbx_description
1 polymer ?
#
loop_
_entity_poly.entity_id
_entity_poly.type
_entity_poly.pdbx_seq_one_letter_code
_entity_poly.pdbx_strand_id
1 'polypeptide(L)'
;MRLRLGEYTDSGGRPRQIIGIDGAGGSVLVIDRDAVTHGDDRLLAHLAADEPIENASLVSRGYLGEGVVRCIRPRRVVARDFHAAPLDDEDDDEPERAPLVIDAPELDRAGHAYRLEPVRGSLCIPELRWRRLPPSAVAADASIVSVREAVARLESYEPICALTRRTLRAHRQTRQLSTAVLRLEVQRLQRSPIVLNRGLREAVIAATERHGLSMSEIAMRCGRIKYDRAGNASGETSWLARRLGILPEGGQQAPTPWIHSDVLALIARRGLGVSPREVELD
;
A
#
# COMPACT_ATOMS: atom_id res chain seq x y z
N MET A 1 30.95 -2.26 -2.82
CA MET A 1 31.20 -2.80 -4.17
C MET A 1 30.73 -1.79 -5.19
N ARG A 2 31.35 -1.73 -6.39
CA ARG A 2 30.88 -0.86 -7.47
C ARG A 2 30.71 -1.69 -8.73
N LEU A 3 29.47 -1.85 -9.19
CA LEU A 3 29.12 -2.65 -10.36
C LEU A 3 28.84 -1.72 -11.55
N ARG A 4 29.45 -1.97 -12.71
CA ARG A 4 29.12 -1.24 -13.95
C ARG A 4 27.99 -1.98 -14.66
N LEU A 5 26.88 -1.28 -14.92
CA LEU A 5 25.62 -1.87 -15.40
C LEU A 5 25.28 -1.48 -16.84
N GLY A 6 25.86 -0.40 -17.36
CA GLY A 6 25.63 0.04 -18.72
C GLY A 6 26.23 1.41 -18.99
N GLU A 7 26.32 1.75 -20.27
CA GLU A 7 26.74 3.07 -20.75
C GLU A 7 25.91 3.46 -21.95
N TYR A 8 25.66 4.76 -22.10
CA TYR A 8 24.91 5.30 -23.21
C TYR A 8 25.28 6.76 -23.45
N THR A 9 24.83 7.30 -24.58
CA THR A 9 24.92 8.73 -24.87
C THR A 9 23.54 9.33 -24.71
N ASP A 10 23.42 10.39 -23.90
CA ASP A 10 22.14 11.06 -23.72
C ASP A 10 21.72 11.87 -24.96
N SER A 11 20.51 12.42 -24.95
CA SER A 11 20.01 13.24 -26.06
C SER A 11 20.80 14.52 -26.31
N GLY A 12 21.65 14.94 -25.35
CA GLY A 12 22.57 16.06 -25.48
C GLY A 12 23.96 15.66 -25.96
N GLY A 13 24.17 14.40 -26.37
CA GLY A 13 25.46 13.91 -26.84
C GLY A 13 26.45 13.62 -25.70
N ARG A 14 26.03 13.64 -24.43
CA ARG A 14 26.93 13.42 -23.29
C ARG A 14 27.04 11.93 -22.97
N PRO A 15 28.26 11.40 -22.78
CA PRO A 15 28.44 10.02 -22.35
C PRO A 15 28.02 9.88 -20.89
N ARG A 16 27.16 8.91 -20.62
CA ARG A 16 26.64 8.58 -19.29
C ARG A 16 26.86 7.10 -18.99
N GLN A 17 26.98 6.80 -17.70
CA GLN A 17 27.15 5.44 -17.21
C GLN A 17 26.14 5.16 -16.11
N ILE A 18 25.69 3.90 -16.07
CA ILE A 18 24.83 3.37 -15.01
C ILE A 18 25.66 2.45 -14.14
N ILE A 19 25.67 2.71 -12.84
CA ILE A 19 26.45 1.97 -11.85
C ILE A 19 25.59 1.52 -10.67
N GLY A 20 25.94 0.39 -10.08
CA GLY A 20 25.46 -0.04 -8.77
C GLY A 20 26.48 0.31 -7.69
N ILE A 21 26.05 0.92 -6.60
CA ILE A 21 26.86 1.25 -5.42
C ILE A 21 26.17 0.66 -4.18
N ASP A 22 26.94 0.12 -3.23
CA ASP A 22 26.40 -0.30 -1.94
C ASP A 22 25.75 0.89 -1.21
N GLY A 23 24.53 0.67 -0.72
CA GLY A 23 23.84 1.56 0.22
C GLY A 23 23.86 0.99 1.64
N ALA A 24 23.19 1.68 2.57
CA ALA A 24 23.02 1.21 3.93
C ALA A 24 22.24 -0.11 4.01
N GLY A 25 22.48 -0.89 5.07
CA GLY A 25 21.74 -2.14 5.35
C GLY A 25 21.95 -3.26 4.33
N GLY A 26 22.98 -3.18 3.48
CA GLY A 26 23.22 -4.15 2.40
C GLY A 26 22.38 -3.90 1.14
N SER A 27 21.74 -2.74 1.04
CA SER A 27 21.03 -2.28 -0.16
C SER A 27 21.97 -1.92 -1.31
N VAL A 28 21.42 -1.74 -2.51
CA VAL A 28 22.16 -1.30 -3.69
C VAL A 28 21.48 -0.10 -4.34
N LEU A 29 22.21 0.99 -4.49
CA LEU A 29 21.81 2.18 -5.24
C LEU A 29 22.20 2.01 -6.71
N VAL A 30 21.21 2.04 -7.61
CA VAL A 30 21.43 2.07 -9.05
C VAL A 30 21.38 3.52 -9.51
N ILE A 31 22.52 4.04 -9.96
CA ILE A 31 22.73 5.45 -10.25
C ILE A 31 23.15 5.62 -11.71
N ASP A 32 22.46 6.51 -12.43
CA ASP A 32 22.91 7.09 -13.69
C ASP A 32 23.72 8.36 -13.42
N ARG A 33 24.88 8.50 -14.04
CA ARG A 33 25.75 9.66 -13.87
C ARG A 33 26.57 9.97 -15.11
N ASP A 34 27.12 11.17 -15.15
CA ASP A 34 28.04 11.56 -16.21
C ASP A 34 29.32 10.68 -16.20
N ALA A 35 29.68 10.15 -17.37
CA ALA A 35 30.80 9.22 -17.47
C ALA A 35 32.16 9.90 -17.25
N VAL A 36 32.27 11.21 -17.55
CA VAL A 36 33.53 11.97 -17.54
C VAL A 36 33.71 12.71 -16.22
N THR A 37 32.73 13.53 -15.85
CA THR A 37 32.78 14.39 -14.66
C THR A 37 32.38 13.65 -13.39
N HIS A 38 31.71 12.50 -13.53
CA HIS A 38 31.17 11.73 -12.42
C HIS A 38 30.16 12.51 -11.56
N GLY A 39 29.56 13.56 -12.13
CA GLY A 39 28.50 14.36 -11.51
C GLY A 39 27.12 14.10 -12.14
N ASP A 40 26.14 14.92 -11.74
CA ASP A 40 24.73 14.79 -12.12
C ASP A 40 24.17 13.38 -11.84
N ASP A 41 24.41 12.92 -10.60
CA ASP A 41 23.97 11.62 -10.12
C ASP A 41 22.43 11.59 -10.02
N ARG A 42 21.86 10.61 -10.72
CA ARG A 42 20.42 10.35 -10.79
C ARG A 42 20.15 8.95 -10.29
N LEU A 43 19.37 8.85 -9.22
CA LEU A 43 18.91 7.58 -8.69
C LEU A 43 17.87 6.97 -9.64
N LEU A 44 18.18 5.80 -10.17
CA LEU A 44 17.27 4.98 -10.97
C LEU A 44 16.46 4.03 -10.10
N ALA A 45 17.12 3.38 -9.13
CA ALA A 45 16.49 2.48 -8.17
C ALA A 45 17.30 2.37 -6.88
N HIS A 46 16.62 1.98 -5.79
CA HIS A 46 17.23 1.63 -4.51
C HIS A 46 16.75 0.22 -4.16
N LEU A 47 17.60 -0.77 -4.41
CA LEU A 47 17.29 -2.19 -4.24
C LEU A 47 17.51 -2.61 -2.79
N ALA A 48 16.56 -3.32 -2.20
CA ALA A 48 16.68 -3.83 -0.84
C ALA A 48 17.71 -4.98 -0.75
N ALA A 49 18.17 -5.28 0.47
CA ALA A 49 19.24 -6.25 0.70
C ALA A 49 18.86 -7.72 0.41
N ASP A 50 17.54 -8.00 0.36
CA ASP A 50 16.97 -9.28 -0.05
C ASP A 50 16.77 -9.37 -1.56
N GLU A 51 16.97 -8.28 -2.31
CA GLU A 51 16.93 -8.29 -3.76
C GLU A 51 18.26 -8.74 -4.38
N PRO A 52 18.22 -9.55 -5.45
CA PRO A 52 19.39 -10.03 -6.15
C PRO A 52 20.05 -8.87 -6.91
N ILE A 53 21.38 -8.91 -7.02
CA ILE A 53 22.14 -7.88 -7.73
C ILE A 53 21.76 -7.80 -9.22
N GLU A 54 21.28 -8.91 -9.80
CA GLU A 54 20.77 -9.01 -11.16
C GLU A 54 19.58 -8.07 -11.43
N ASN A 55 18.82 -7.69 -10.40
CA ASN A 55 17.77 -6.67 -10.52
C ASN A 55 18.35 -5.31 -10.95
N ALA A 56 19.59 -5.00 -10.57
CA ALA A 56 20.26 -3.77 -11.01
C ALA A 56 20.45 -3.73 -12.53
N SER A 57 20.77 -4.88 -13.13
CA SER A 57 20.87 -5.05 -14.58
C SER A 57 19.50 -4.96 -15.28
N LEU A 58 18.43 -5.46 -14.65
CA LEU A 58 17.06 -5.31 -15.17
C LEU A 58 16.61 -3.84 -15.16
N VAL A 59 16.87 -3.11 -14.07
CA VAL A 59 16.60 -1.68 -13.95
C VAL A 59 17.37 -0.90 -15.02
N SER A 60 18.67 -1.19 -15.18
CA SER A 60 19.52 -0.57 -16.21
C SER A 60 18.93 -0.76 -17.62
N ARG A 61 18.60 -2.00 -18.01
CA ARG A 61 18.00 -2.29 -19.33
C ARG A 61 16.64 -1.64 -19.52
N GLY A 62 15.80 -1.62 -18.49
CA GLY A 62 14.50 -0.93 -18.53
C GLY A 62 14.64 0.57 -18.76
N TYR A 63 15.60 1.20 -18.08
CA TYR A 63 15.89 2.63 -18.23
C TYR A 63 16.38 2.98 -19.64
N LEU A 64 17.21 2.11 -20.22
CA LEU A 64 17.72 2.25 -21.60
C LEU A 64 16.69 1.91 -22.68
N GLY A 65 15.49 1.45 -22.29
CA GLY A 65 14.42 1.09 -23.24
C GLY A 65 14.56 -0.31 -23.85
N GLU A 66 15.50 -1.11 -23.39
CA GLU A 66 15.80 -2.47 -23.86
C GLU A 66 15.01 -3.56 -23.09
N GLY A 67 14.02 -3.16 -22.28
CA GLY A 67 13.31 -4.06 -21.37
C GLY A 67 11.81 -3.76 -21.18
N VAL A 68 11.16 -4.63 -20.40
CA VAL A 68 9.71 -4.58 -20.10
C VAL A 68 9.35 -3.45 -19.13
N VAL A 69 10.31 -3.00 -18.31
CA VAL A 69 10.12 -1.94 -17.31
C VAL A 69 10.20 -0.57 -17.98
N ARG A 70 9.05 0.07 -18.26
CA ARG A 70 8.97 1.33 -19.02
C ARG A 70 8.81 2.62 -18.19
N CYS A 71 8.87 2.55 -16.87
CA CYS A 71 8.56 3.68 -16.00
C CYS A 71 9.61 3.92 -14.91
N ILE A 72 10.84 4.28 -15.30
CA ILE A 72 11.85 4.76 -14.36
C ILE A 72 11.90 6.28 -14.48
N ARG A 73 11.43 6.98 -13.43
CA ARG A 73 11.58 8.44 -13.32
C ARG A 73 12.82 8.73 -12.47
N PRO A 74 13.98 9.00 -13.09
CA PRO A 74 15.18 9.33 -12.34
C PRO A 74 14.96 10.59 -11.51
N ARG A 75 15.47 10.59 -10.28
CA ARG A 75 15.58 11.81 -9.46
C ARG A 75 17.02 12.03 -9.04
N ARG A 76 17.39 13.26 -8.67
CA ARG A 76 18.72 13.53 -8.10
C ARG A 76 18.95 12.68 -6.85
N VAL A 77 20.17 12.17 -6.73
CA VAL A 77 20.64 11.51 -5.51
C VAL A 77 20.74 12.54 -4.39
N VAL A 78 20.32 12.17 -3.18
CA VAL A 78 20.45 12.98 -1.96
C VAL A 78 21.23 12.20 -0.90
N ALA A 79 21.87 12.89 0.05
CA ALA A 79 22.68 12.25 1.09
C ALA A 79 21.93 11.15 1.86
N ARG A 80 20.61 11.31 2.06
CA ARG A 80 19.75 10.31 2.72
C ARG A 80 19.77 8.96 2.00
N ASP A 81 19.96 8.92 0.68
CA ASP A 81 19.94 7.68 -0.11
C ASP A 81 21.07 6.72 0.29
N PHE A 82 22.21 7.24 0.74
CA PHE A 82 23.35 6.43 1.17
C PHE A 82 23.23 5.93 2.61
N HIS A 83 22.45 6.62 3.45
CA HIS A 83 22.35 6.34 4.88
C HIS A 83 21.07 5.61 5.27
N ALA A 84 20.00 5.73 4.49
CA ALA A 84 18.79 4.97 4.71
C ALA A 84 18.88 3.63 3.97
N ALA A 85 18.69 2.52 4.69
CA ALA A 85 18.31 1.30 4.00
C ALA A 85 16.86 1.48 3.50
N PRO A 86 16.52 1.00 2.30
CA PRO A 86 15.15 1.08 1.83
C PRO A 86 14.30 0.21 2.75
N LEU A 87 13.27 0.82 3.35
CA LEU A 87 12.25 0.15 4.17
C LEU A 87 12.74 -0.40 5.52
N ASP A 88 13.88 0.06 6.04
CA ASP A 88 14.18 -0.11 7.47
C ASP A 88 13.30 0.88 8.26
N ASP A 89 12.27 0.35 8.90
CA ASP A 89 11.54 1.03 9.97
C ASP A 89 12.23 0.69 11.30
N GLU A 90 12.47 1.69 12.14
CA GLU A 90 13.24 1.61 13.40
C GLU A 90 12.50 0.91 14.57
N ASP A 91 11.33 0.31 14.35
CA ASP A 91 10.48 -0.24 15.42
C ASP A 91 10.15 -1.72 15.21
N ASP A 92 11.09 -2.62 15.48
CA ASP A 92 10.82 -4.06 15.46
C ASP A 92 11.60 -4.81 16.56
N ASP A 93 11.62 -4.24 17.78
CA ASP A 93 12.01 -4.94 19.01
C ASP A 93 10.79 -5.65 19.64
N GLU A 94 10.33 -6.74 19.01
CA GLU A 94 9.49 -7.73 19.68
C GLU A 94 10.12 -9.12 19.57
N PRO A 95 10.13 -9.91 20.66
CA PRO A 95 10.95 -11.12 20.73
C PRO A 95 10.45 -12.22 19.80
N GLU A 96 11.43 -12.87 19.21
CA GLU A 96 11.32 -14.04 18.35
C GLU A 96 10.79 -15.26 19.12
N ARG A 97 9.65 -15.83 18.68
CA ARG A 97 9.41 -17.28 18.49
C ARG A 97 7.92 -17.63 18.41
N ALA A 98 7.47 -18.03 17.23
CA ALA A 98 6.50 -19.10 17.05
C ALA A 98 6.71 -19.77 15.69
N PRO A 99 6.56 -21.10 15.58
CA PRO A 99 6.68 -21.81 14.31
C PRO A 99 5.62 -21.34 13.29
N LEU A 100 5.95 -21.46 12.00
CA LEU A 100 5.06 -21.22 10.86
C LEU A 100 3.86 -22.19 10.89
N VAL A 101 2.86 -21.88 11.70
CA VAL A 101 1.50 -22.39 11.48
C VAL A 101 0.88 -21.48 10.43
N ILE A 102 0.71 -22.01 9.22
CA ILE A 102 -0.13 -21.36 8.22
C ILE A 102 -1.55 -21.46 8.77
N ASP A 103 -1.99 -20.42 9.47
CA ASP A 103 -3.36 -20.31 9.95
C ASP A 103 -4.35 -20.51 8.78
N ALA A 104 -5.53 -21.03 9.11
CA ALA A 104 -6.60 -21.19 8.14
C ALA A 104 -6.81 -19.87 7.37
N PRO A 105 -6.98 -19.93 6.03
CA PRO A 105 -7.06 -18.72 5.24
C PRO A 105 -8.25 -17.88 5.70
N GLU A 106 -8.02 -16.59 5.90
CA GLU A 106 -9.11 -15.65 6.13
C GLU A 106 -10.02 -15.64 4.91
N LEU A 107 -11.32 -15.85 5.15
CA LEU A 107 -12.35 -15.86 4.13
C LEU A 107 -13.09 -14.53 4.13
N ASP A 108 -13.25 -13.91 2.96
CA ASP A 108 -14.17 -12.79 2.83
C ASP A 108 -15.64 -13.23 2.81
N ARG A 109 -16.57 -12.26 2.82
CA ARG A 109 -18.02 -12.51 2.75
C ARG A 109 -18.45 -13.29 1.50
N ALA A 110 -17.64 -13.30 0.45
CA ALA A 110 -17.88 -14.04 -0.78
C ALA A 110 -17.15 -15.41 -0.80
N GLY A 111 -16.51 -15.79 0.32
CA GLY A 111 -15.81 -17.06 0.49
C GLY A 111 -14.42 -17.11 -0.15
N HIS A 112 -13.84 -15.99 -0.58
CA HIS A 112 -12.49 -15.98 -1.12
C HIS A 112 -11.47 -16.08 0.01
N ALA A 113 -10.47 -16.93 -0.18
CA ALA A 113 -9.33 -17.08 0.72
C ALA A 113 -8.19 -16.12 0.34
N TYR A 114 -7.53 -15.55 1.34
CA TYR A 114 -6.34 -14.72 1.14
C TYR A 114 -5.11 -15.42 1.68
N ARG A 115 -4.02 -15.48 0.88
CA ARG A 115 -2.75 -16.11 1.28
C ARG A 115 -1.55 -15.32 0.78
N LEU A 116 -0.46 -15.35 1.55
CA LEU A 116 0.85 -14.88 1.10
C LEU A 116 1.60 -16.02 0.43
N GLU A 117 1.95 -15.84 -0.84
CA GLU A 117 2.64 -16.84 -1.64
C GLU A 117 3.76 -16.21 -2.47
N PRO A 118 4.86 -16.94 -2.72
CA PRO A 118 5.86 -16.54 -3.71
C PRO A 118 5.24 -16.51 -5.11
N VAL A 119 5.38 -15.38 -5.80
CA VAL A 119 4.93 -15.19 -7.17
C VAL A 119 6.10 -14.74 -8.03
N ARG A 120 6.27 -15.37 -9.20
CA ARG A 120 7.30 -14.94 -10.15
C ARG A 120 6.84 -13.66 -10.83
N GLY A 121 7.50 -12.55 -10.49
CA GLY A 121 7.31 -11.25 -11.11
C GLY A 121 8.18 -11.07 -12.36
N SER A 122 8.38 -9.80 -12.73
CA SER A 122 9.32 -9.41 -13.80
C SER A 122 10.80 -9.44 -13.38
N LEU A 123 11.06 -9.60 -12.07
CA LEU A 123 12.39 -9.61 -11.49
C LEU A 123 13.00 -11.02 -11.47
N CYS A 124 14.30 -11.12 -11.18
CA CYS A 124 15.06 -12.38 -11.26
C CYS A 124 14.74 -13.39 -10.14
N ILE A 125 14.09 -12.96 -9.06
CA ILE A 125 13.63 -13.83 -7.98
C ILE A 125 12.12 -13.68 -7.77
N PRO A 126 11.43 -14.70 -7.24
CA PRO A 126 10.04 -14.56 -6.85
C PRO A 126 9.87 -13.46 -5.80
N GLU A 127 8.72 -12.80 -5.84
CA GLU A 127 8.26 -11.80 -4.88
C GLU A 127 7.21 -12.43 -3.97
N LEU A 128 7.25 -12.13 -2.68
CA LEU A 128 6.18 -12.53 -1.78
C LEU A 128 4.97 -11.59 -1.96
N ARG A 129 3.83 -12.13 -2.39
CA ARG A 129 2.62 -11.33 -2.72
C ARG A 129 1.37 -11.93 -2.08
N TRP A 130 0.40 -11.08 -1.78
CA TRP A 130 -0.94 -11.55 -1.42
C TRP A 130 -1.65 -12.09 -2.67
N ARG A 131 -2.30 -13.24 -2.51
CA ARG A 131 -3.13 -13.87 -3.52
C ARG A 131 -4.53 -14.09 -2.97
N ARG A 132 -5.52 -13.82 -3.81
CA ARG A 132 -6.93 -14.11 -3.58
C ARG A 132 -7.30 -15.38 -4.32
N LEU A 133 -7.65 -16.42 -3.59
CA LEU A 133 -8.13 -17.70 -4.11
C LEU A 133 -9.66 -17.71 -4.07
N PRO A 134 -10.36 -17.95 -5.18
CA PRO A 134 -11.81 -18.06 -5.16
C PRO A 134 -12.27 -19.38 -4.52
N PRO A 135 -13.53 -19.46 -4.03
CA PRO A 135 -14.00 -20.54 -3.15
C PRO A 135 -13.91 -21.96 -3.72
N SER A 136 -13.88 -22.09 -5.05
CA SER A 136 -14.00 -23.37 -5.76
C SER A 136 -12.84 -23.64 -6.73
N ALA A 137 -11.82 -22.79 -6.79
CA ALA A 137 -10.80 -22.94 -7.83
C ALA A 137 -9.58 -23.74 -7.39
N VAL A 138 -8.95 -24.31 -8.42
CA VAL A 138 -7.56 -24.78 -8.37
C VAL A 138 -6.65 -23.55 -8.22
N ALA A 139 -5.51 -23.68 -7.53
CA ALA A 139 -4.58 -22.58 -7.23
C ALA A 139 -4.08 -21.74 -8.43
N ALA A 140 -4.33 -22.21 -9.66
CA ALA A 140 -4.05 -21.49 -10.90
C ALA A 140 -4.89 -20.22 -11.09
N ASP A 141 -6.11 -20.16 -10.57
CA ASP A 141 -7.03 -19.01 -10.78
C ASP A 141 -6.84 -17.89 -9.76
N ALA A 142 -5.86 -18.02 -8.86
CA ALA A 142 -5.67 -17.06 -7.79
C ALA A 142 -4.98 -15.79 -8.30
N SER A 143 -5.63 -14.65 -8.07
CA SER A 143 -5.18 -13.32 -8.51
C SER A 143 -4.28 -12.66 -7.48
N ILE A 144 -3.23 -11.98 -7.93
CA ILE A 144 -2.40 -11.14 -7.06
C ILE A 144 -3.22 -9.93 -6.62
N VAL A 145 -3.20 -9.63 -5.33
CA VAL A 145 -3.85 -8.46 -4.74
C VAL A 145 -2.85 -7.69 -3.87
N SER A 146 -3.10 -6.40 -3.66
CA SER A 146 -2.29 -5.62 -2.70
C SER A 146 -2.74 -5.87 -1.25
N VAL A 147 -1.87 -5.57 -0.27
CA VAL A 147 -2.24 -5.57 1.16
C VAL A 147 -3.51 -4.74 1.39
N ARG A 148 -3.56 -3.55 0.78
CA ARG A 148 -4.72 -2.66 0.89
C ARG A 148 -5.98 -3.31 0.31
N GLU A 149 -5.89 -3.99 -0.82
CA GLU A 149 -7.05 -4.68 -1.38
C GLU A 149 -7.52 -5.84 -0.50
N ALA A 150 -6.60 -6.63 0.08
CA ALA A 150 -6.95 -7.70 1.01
C ALA A 150 -7.69 -7.15 2.25
N VAL A 151 -7.15 -6.09 2.87
CA VAL A 151 -7.80 -5.37 3.99
C VAL A 151 -9.17 -4.82 3.59
N ALA A 152 -9.29 -4.25 2.38
CA ALA A 152 -10.55 -3.70 1.87
C ALA A 152 -11.65 -4.76 1.78
N ARG A 153 -11.30 -5.99 1.37
CA ARG A 153 -12.24 -7.08 1.15
C ARG A 153 -12.71 -7.74 2.44
N LEU A 154 -11.81 -7.82 3.42
CA LEU A 154 -12.10 -8.33 4.76
C LEU A 154 -12.71 -7.26 5.66
N GLU A 155 -12.56 -5.98 5.28
CA GLU A 155 -12.89 -4.82 6.12
C GLU A 155 -12.30 -4.97 7.54
N SER A 156 -11.04 -5.42 7.60
CA SER A 156 -10.29 -5.67 8.83
C SER A 156 -8.79 -5.52 8.58
N TYR A 157 -8.09 -4.76 9.44
CA TYR A 157 -6.64 -4.57 9.36
C TYR A 157 -5.87 -5.73 9.98
N GLU A 158 -6.22 -6.08 11.22
CA GLU A 158 -5.42 -6.92 12.10
C GLU A 158 -4.97 -8.21 11.42
N PRO A 159 -5.83 -9.00 10.76
CA PRO A 159 -5.39 -10.32 10.29
C PRO A 159 -4.41 -10.24 9.13
N ILE A 160 -4.66 -9.32 8.19
CA ILE A 160 -3.77 -9.09 7.06
C ILE A 160 -2.46 -8.45 7.53
N CYS A 161 -2.52 -7.48 8.44
CA CYS A 161 -1.33 -6.78 8.92
C CYS A 161 -0.47 -7.67 9.83
N ALA A 162 -1.08 -8.48 10.69
CA ALA A 162 -0.40 -9.44 11.56
C ALA A 162 0.27 -10.54 10.73
N LEU A 163 -0.47 -11.17 9.80
CA LEU A 163 0.11 -12.19 8.93
C LEU A 163 1.25 -11.61 8.08
N THR A 164 1.06 -10.41 7.51
CA THR A 164 2.11 -9.77 6.70
C THR A 164 3.37 -9.49 7.53
N ARG A 165 3.26 -8.88 8.71
CA ARG A 165 4.41 -8.62 9.59
C ARG A 165 5.13 -9.91 10.00
N ARG A 166 4.37 -10.93 10.41
CA ARG A 166 4.92 -12.25 10.78
C ARG A 166 5.71 -12.88 9.63
N THR A 167 5.17 -12.88 8.42
CA THR A 167 5.84 -13.45 7.25
C THR A 167 7.06 -12.63 6.82
N LEU A 168 6.99 -11.29 6.88
CA LEU A 168 8.13 -10.42 6.61
C LEU A 168 9.30 -10.69 7.57
N ARG A 169 9.01 -10.84 8.87
CA ARG A 169 10.02 -11.20 9.88
C ARG A 169 10.66 -12.56 9.56
N ALA A 170 9.86 -13.56 9.21
CA ALA A 170 10.35 -14.91 8.87
C ALA A 170 11.28 -14.94 7.64
N HIS A 171 11.09 -14.02 6.69
CA HIS A 171 11.87 -13.98 5.44
C HIS A 171 12.98 -12.90 5.42
N ARG A 172 13.25 -12.22 6.54
CA ARG A 172 14.22 -11.10 6.60
C ARG A 172 15.63 -11.45 6.08
N GLN A 173 16.05 -12.72 6.19
CA GLN A 173 17.36 -13.20 5.76
C GLN A 173 17.32 -14.05 4.48
N THR A 174 16.14 -14.27 3.88
CA THR A 174 15.99 -15.14 2.71
C THR A 174 16.25 -14.37 1.42
N ARG A 175 17.44 -14.51 0.82
CA ARG A 175 17.79 -13.85 -0.46
C ARG A 175 17.16 -14.49 -1.71
N GLN A 176 16.38 -15.56 -1.55
CA GLN A 176 15.70 -16.25 -2.67
C GLN A 176 14.29 -15.73 -2.92
N LEU A 177 13.80 -14.79 -2.10
CA LEU A 177 12.44 -14.28 -2.12
C LEU A 177 12.47 -12.78 -1.81
N SER A 178 11.97 -11.95 -2.73
CA SER A 178 11.90 -10.51 -2.52
C SER A 178 10.68 -10.16 -1.66
N THR A 179 10.91 -9.41 -0.59
CA THR A 179 9.86 -8.88 0.29
C THR A 179 9.63 -7.38 0.13
N ALA A 180 10.45 -6.71 -0.69
CA ALA A 180 10.48 -5.25 -0.84
C ALA A 180 9.11 -4.64 -1.19
N VAL A 181 8.40 -5.22 -2.17
CA VAL A 181 7.07 -4.70 -2.58
C VAL A 181 6.05 -4.85 -1.45
N LEU A 182 6.07 -5.98 -0.75
CA LEU A 182 5.15 -6.24 0.36
C LEU A 182 5.40 -5.29 1.54
N ARG A 183 6.68 -5.05 1.90
CA ARG A 183 7.07 -4.07 2.92
C ARG A 183 6.59 -2.66 2.55
N LEU A 184 6.77 -2.26 1.29
CA LEU A 184 6.30 -0.97 0.80
C LEU A 184 4.78 -0.83 0.85
N GLU A 185 4.03 -1.88 0.54
CA GLU A 185 2.56 -1.88 0.63
C GLU A 185 2.07 -1.71 2.07
N VAL A 186 2.67 -2.42 3.04
CA VAL A 186 2.32 -2.27 4.47
C VAL A 186 2.65 -0.87 4.97
N GLN A 187 3.85 -0.36 4.66
CA GLN A 187 4.26 0.97 5.10
C GLN A 187 3.34 2.06 4.52
N ARG A 188 2.93 1.92 3.25
CA ARG A 188 1.96 2.84 2.63
C ARG A 188 0.58 2.74 3.26
N LEU A 189 0.15 1.55 3.66
CA LEU A 189 -1.13 1.36 4.36
C LEU A 189 -1.11 2.06 5.73
N GLN A 190 -0.06 1.81 6.53
CA GLN A 190 0.09 2.38 7.88
C GLN A 190 0.21 3.90 7.89
N ARG A 191 0.86 4.50 6.87
CA ARG A 191 1.00 5.96 6.75
C ARG A 191 -0.16 6.63 6.04
N SER A 192 -1.17 5.87 5.58
CA SER A 192 -2.26 6.43 4.79
C SER A 192 -3.25 7.17 5.67
N PRO A 193 -3.65 8.42 5.33
CA PRO A 193 -4.77 9.07 6.00
C PRO A 193 -6.13 8.49 5.57
N ILE A 194 -6.14 7.50 4.67
CA ILE A 194 -7.36 6.86 4.20
C ILE A 194 -7.53 5.55 4.96
N VAL A 195 -8.58 5.49 5.78
CA VAL A 195 -8.86 4.44 6.76
C VAL A 195 -10.15 3.67 6.43
N LEU A 196 -10.35 2.51 7.05
CA LEU A 196 -11.58 1.75 6.87
C LEU A 196 -12.79 2.50 7.44
N ASN A 197 -13.90 2.51 6.69
CA ASN A 197 -15.15 3.15 7.12
C ASN A 197 -16.10 2.22 7.89
N ARG A 198 -15.72 0.96 8.10
CA ARG A 198 -16.56 -0.05 8.74
C ARG A 198 -16.97 0.35 10.17
N GLY A 199 -16.02 0.71 11.04
CA GLY A 199 -16.34 1.11 12.42
C GLY A 199 -17.27 2.33 12.48
N LEU A 200 -17.04 3.31 11.61
CA LEU A 200 -17.93 4.47 11.45
C LEU A 200 -19.33 4.07 10.97
N ARG A 201 -19.43 3.18 9.98
CA ARG A 201 -20.73 2.68 9.48
C ARG A 201 -21.50 1.97 10.59
N GLU A 202 -20.85 1.09 11.34
CA GLU A 202 -21.46 0.39 12.48
C GLU A 202 -21.94 1.38 13.54
N ALA A 203 -21.14 2.39 13.87
CA ALA A 203 -21.51 3.44 14.82
C ALA A 203 -22.71 4.28 14.36
N VAL A 204 -22.79 4.65 13.07
CA VAL A 204 -23.94 5.38 12.52
C VAL A 204 -25.20 4.53 12.57
N ILE A 205 -25.14 3.26 12.15
CA ILE A 205 -26.28 2.34 12.23
C ILE A 205 -26.77 2.23 13.67
N ALA A 206 -25.85 1.99 14.61
CA ALA A 206 -26.20 1.88 16.02
C ALA A 206 -26.79 3.18 16.60
N ALA A 207 -26.34 4.35 16.14
CA ALA A 207 -26.90 5.63 16.54
C ALA A 207 -28.32 5.85 16.00
N THR A 208 -28.59 5.40 14.77
CA THR A 208 -29.93 5.48 14.18
C THR A 208 -30.91 4.56 14.90
N GLU A 209 -30.48 3.35 15.28
CA GLU A 209 -31.31 2.37 15.95
C GLU A 209 -31.55 2.69 17.43
N ARG A 210 -30.51 3.14 18.17
CA ARG A 210 -30.59 3.31 19.63
C ARG A 210 -30.96 4.73 20.07
N HIS A 211 -30.61 5.75 19.29
CA HIS A 211 -30.79 7.15 19.68
C HIS A 211 -31.76 7.90 18.76
N GLY A 212 -32.37 7.22 17.78
CA GLY A 212 -33.34 7.80 16.86
C GLY A 212 -32.77 8.87 15.93
N LEU A 213 -31.44 9.00 15.84
CA LEU A 213 -30.79 9.98 14.98
C LEU A 213 -31.00 9.59 13.52
N SER A 214 -31.62 10.47 12.74
CA SER A 214 -31.77 10.21 11.30
C SER A 214 -30.47 10.48 10.54
N MET A 215 -30.28 9.78 9.41
CA MET A 215 -29.16 10.05 8.47
C MET A 215 -29.14 11.52 8.01
N SER A 216 -30.31 12.14 7.86
CA SER A 216 -30.45 13.56 7.51
C SER A 216 -29.90 14.44 8.63
N GLU A 217 -30.28 14.16 9.88
CA GLU A 217 -29.81 14.89 11.04
C GLU A 217 -28.29 14.77 11.22
N ILE A 218 -27.72 13.57 11.09
CA ILE A 218 -26.27 13.35 11.15
C ILE A 218 -25.56 14.18 10.07
N ALA A 219 -26.07 14.17 8.84
CA ALA A 219 -25.50 14.97 7.74
C ALA A 219 -25.60 16.49 8.01
N MET A 220 -26.73 16.98 8.53
CA MET A 220 -26.90 18.38 8.89
C MET A 220 -25.93 18.81 10.00
N ARG A 221 -25.73 17.99 11.03
CA ARG A 221 -24.74 18.24 12.08
C ARG A 221 -23.31 18.32 11.55
N CYS A 222 -23.02 17.57 10.47
CA CYS A 222 -21.75 17.66 9.75
C CYS A 222 -21.65 18.88 8.80
N GLY A 223 -22.64 19.77 8.78
CA GLY A 223 -22.71 20.92 7.87
C GLY A 223 -23.06 20.56 6.42
N ARG A 224 -23.59 19.36 6.17
CA ARG A 224 -23.97 18.88 4.84
C ARG A 224 -25.45 19.04 4.64
N ILE A 225 -25.85 20.24 4.20
CA ILE A 225 -27.24 20.68 4.08
C ILE A 225 -27.55 20.95 2.62
N LYS A 226 -28.67 20.41 2.15
CA LYS A 226 -29.30 20.77 0.87
C LYS A 226 -30.61 21.51 1.14
N TYR A 227 -30.96 22.41 0.23
CA TYR A 227 -32.22 23.15 0.25
C TYR A 227 -33.08 22.71 -0.92
N ASP A 228 -34.37 22.52 -0.67
CA ASP A 228 -35.34 22.29 -1.74
C ASP A 228 -35.78 23.62 -2.40
N ARG A 229 -36.64 23.54 -3.43
CA ARG A 229 -37.16 24.72 -4.13
C ARG A 229 -38.06 25.60 -3.25
N ALA A 230 -38.58 25.07 -2.13
CA ALA A 230 -39.39 25.80 -1.17
C ALA A 230 -38.54 26.42 -0.04
N GLY A 231 -37.23 26.18 -0.02
CA GLY A 231 -36.29 26.69 0.98
C GLY A 231 -36.14 25.80 2.21
N ASN A 232 -36.73 24.60 2.25
CA ASN A 232 -36.59 23.70 3.39
C ASN A 232 -35.20 23.06 3.41
N ALA A 233 -34.54 23.11 4.58
CA ALA A 233 -33.25 22.49 4.80
C ALA A 233 -33.40 20.99 5.11
N SER A 234 -32.55 20.17 4.49
CA SER A 234 -32.41 18.74 4.83
C SER A 234 -30.95 18.30 4.71
N GLY A 235 -30.57 17.22 5.39
CA GLY A 235 -29.24 16.67 5.28
C GLY A 235 -28.97 16.00 3.94
N GLU A 236 -27.74 16.09 3.45
CA GLU A 236 -27.28 15.32 2.30
C GLU A 236 -27.04 13.84 2.67
N THR A 237 -28.13 13.07 2.75
CA THR A 237 -28.06 11.64 3.12
C THR A 237 -27.25 10.80 2.13
N SER A 238 -27.23 11.17 0.85
CA SER A 238 -26.42 10.49 -0.17
C SER A 238 -24.92 10.78 -0.03
N TRP A 239 -24.52 11.95 0.49
CA TRP A 239 -23.13 12.19 0.88
C TRP A 239 -22.73 11.26 2.01
N LEU A 240 -23.55 11.18 3.07
CA LEU A 240 -23.25 10.34 4.24
C LEU A 240 -23.19 8.87 3.85
N ALA A 241 -24.20 8.36 3.14
CA ALA A 241 -24.26 6.96 2.72
C ALA A 241 -23.06 6.52 1.86
N ARG A 242 -22.47 7.41 1.07
CA ARG A 242 -21.24 7.13 0.32
C ARG A 242 -20.02 7.00 1.22
N ARG A 243 -19.87 7.91 2.20
CA ARG A 243 -18.76 7.87 3.18
C ARG A 243 -18.80 6.63 4.07
N LEU A 244 -20.00 6.14 4.38
CA LEU A 244 -20.20 4.90 5.12
C LEU A 244 -20.03 3.64 4.25
N GLY A 245 -19.80 3.76 2.94
CA GLY A 245 -19.68 2.61 2.06
C GLY A 245 -21.00 1.86 1.88
N ILE A 246 -22.14 2.54 1.99
CA ILE A 246 -23.48 2.00 1.70
C ILE A 246 -23.82 2.23 0.22
N LEU A 247 -23.48 3.43 -0.30
CA LEU A 247 -23.67 3.78 -1.71
C LEU A 247 -22.33 3.93 -2.42
N PRO A 248 -22.26 3.64 -3.73
CA PRO A 248 -21.10 3.93 -4.54
C PRO A 248 -20.86 5.45 -4.71
N GLU A 249 -19.59 5.82 -4.83
CA GLU A 249 -19.19 7.15 -5.28
C GLU A 249 -19.68 7.41 -6.72
N GLY A 250 -19.79 8.67 -7.11
CA GLY A 250 -20.22 9.04 -8.47
C GLY A 250 -19.31 8.37 -9.53
N GLY A 251 -19.92 7.62 -10.45
CA GLY A 251 -19.20 6.90 -11.50
C GLY A 251 -18.60 5.55 -11.08
N GLN A 252 -18.72 5.14 -9.81
CA GLN A 252 -18.29 3.83 -9.34
C GLN A 252 -19.45 2.84 -9.32
N GLN A 253 -19.14 1.55 -9.54
CA GLN A 253 -20.14 0.48 -9.54
C GLN A 253 -20.34 -0.16 -8.15
N ALA A 254 -19.35 -0.02 -7.27
CA ALA A 254 -19.37 -0.61 -5.93
C ALA A 254 -19.04 0.45 -4.86
N PRO A 255 -19.60 0.33 -3.65
CA PRO A 255 -19.17 1.15 -2.52
C PRO A 255 -17.69 0.95 -2.20
N THR A 256 -17.07 1.98 -1.68
CA THR A 256 -15.69 1.92 -1.17
C THR A 256 -15.71 1.62 0.34
N PRO A 257 -14.83 0.72 0.83
CA PRO A 257 -14.64 0.52 2.27
C PRO A 257 -13.73 1.58 2.89
N TRP A 258 -13.29 2.57 2.11
CA TRP A 258 -12.29 3.56 2.50
C TRP A 258 -12.88 4.95 2.68
N ILE A 259 -12.43 5.66 3.71
CA ILE A 259 -12.76 7.06 4.00
C ILE A 259 -11.50 7.82 4.42
N HIS A 260 -11.42 9.10 4.12
CA HIS A 260 -10.34 9.94 4.67
C HIS A 260 -10.56 10.18 6.17
N SER A 261 -9.50 10.10 6.98
CA SER A 261 -9.53 10.24 8.44
C SER A 261 -10.18 11.56 8.88
N ASP A 262 -9.90 12.67 8.21
CA ASP A 262 -10.57 13.96 8.48
C ASP A 262 -12.10 13.91 8.30
N VAL A 263 -12.58 13.16 7.29
CA VAL A 263 -14.02 13.01 7.04
C VAL A 263 -14.64 12.07 8.08
N LEU A 264 -13.94 11.00 8.46
CA LEU A 264 -14.32 10.15 9.58
C LEU A 264 -14.43 10.98 10.86
N ALA A 265 -13.41 11.79 11.16
CA ALA A 265 -13.37 12.64 12.34
C ALA A 265 -14.48 13.69 12.36
N LEU A 266 -14.82 14.27 11.19
CA LEU A 266 -15.97 15.16 11.05
C LEU A 266 -17.26 14.45 11.44
N ILE A 267 -17.52 13.26 10.87
CA ILE A 267 -18.76 12.52 11.13
C ILE A 267 -18.81 12.03 12.58
N ALA A 268 -17.71 11.50 13.12
CA ALA A 268 -17.62 11.06 14.50
C ALA A 268 -17.91 12.20 15.48
N ARG A 269 -17.17 13.32 15.37
CA ARG A 269 -17.27 14.42 16.34
C ARG A 269 -18.55 15.24 16.18
N ARG A 270 -18.89 15.63 14.95
CA ARG A 270 -20.01 16.53 14.69
C ARG A 270 -21.31 15.77 14.48
N GLY A 271 -21.27 14.69 13.71
CA GLY A 271 -22.45 13.88 13.44
C GLY A 271 -22.91 13.08 14.65
N LEU A 272 -22.01 12.32 15.26
CA LEU A 272 -22.31 11.35 16.31
C LEU A 272 -22.01 11.84 17.74
N GLY A 273 -21.10 12.81 17.91
CA GLY A 273 -20.68 13.29 19.22
C GLY A 273 -19.70 12.36 19.95
N VAL A 274 -18.98 11.51 19.22
CA VAL A 274 -17.99 10.55 19.77
C VAL A 274 -16.57 10.89 19.34
N SER A 275 -15.57 10.31 20.01
CA SER A 275 -14.17 10.45 19.60
C SER A 275 -13.93 9.70 18.28
N PRO A 276 -13.14 10.24 17.32
CA PRO A 276 -12.79 9.50 16.11
C PRO A 276 -12.14 8.14 16.39
N ARG A 277 -11.37 8.02 17.48
CA ARG A 277 -10.73 6.76 17.89
C ARG A 277 -11.70 5.65 18.28
N GLU A 278 -12.94 5.98 18.64
CA GLU A 278 -13.95 4.98 19.00
C GLU A 278 -14.55 4.29 17.77
N VAL A 279 -14.38 4.88 16.58
CA VAL A 279 -14.98 4.41 15.33
C VAL A 279 -13.95 4.11 14.23
N GLU A 280 -12.68 4.41 14.49
CA GLU A 280 -11.54 4.03 13.67
C GLU A 280 -11.07 2.64 14.12
N LEU A 281 -10.92 1.72 13.16
CA LEU A 281 -10.43 0.37 13.45
C LEU A 281 -8.90 0.38 13.44
N ASP A 282 -8.30 -0.30 14.43
CA ASP A 282 -6.85 -0.55 14.52
C ASP A 282 -6.40 -1.68 13.57
#